data_AF-A0A962Z8H4-F1
#
_entry.id   AF-A0A962Z8H4-F1
#
_cell.length_a   1.000
_cell.length_b   1.000
_cell.length_c   1.000
_cell.angle_alpha   90.00
_cell.angle_beta   90.00
_cell.angle_gamma   90.00
#
_symmetry.space_group_name_H-M   'P 1'
#
loop_
_entity.id
_entity.type
_entity.pdbx_description
1 polymer ?
#
loop_
_entity_poly.entity_id
_entity_poly.type
_entity_poly.pdbx_seq_one_letter_code
_entity_poly.pdbx_strand_id
1 'polypeptide(L)'
;GESGYELHARMAELATLYAMIEQAGMTFGLTDFGAYAMNAMRLEKAYRGYGSELTNEVTLREAVMERFISSRKPFIGSKATREEPRFRLVLFEVDAGDADCVGSEPVMQDGRIVGVTTSGGYG
;
A
#
# COMPACT_ATOMS: atom_id res chain seq x y z
N GLY A 1 -7.27 -0.27 6.53
CA GLY A 1 -6.76 0.40 7.75
C GLY A 1 -7.92 0.68 8.67
N GLU A 2 -8.63 -0.39 9.02
CA GLU A 2 -9.84 -0.37 9.85
C GLU A 2 -9.57 -1.20 11.10
N SER A 3 -10.52 -1.22 12.05
CA SER A 3 -10.41 -2.10 13.21
C SER A 3 -10.41 -3.57 12.76
N GLY A 4 -9.43 -4.35 13.23
CA GLY A 4 -9.30 -5.74 12.85
C GLY A 4 -8.04 -6.39 13.41
N TYR A 5 -7.91 -7.69 13.16
CA TYR A 5 -6.79 -8.52 13.59
C TYR A 5 -6.34 -9.43 12.45
N GLU A 6 -5.03 -9.68 12.37
CA GLU A 6 -4.47 -10.76 11.56
C GLU A 6 -4.37 -12.02 12.42
N LEU A 7 -5.10 -13.07 12.06
CA LEU A 7 -5.17 -14.31 12.83
C LEU A 7 -4.21 -15.35 12.24
N HIS A 8 -3.13 -15.64 12.96
CA HIS A 8 -2.16 -16.66 12.57
C HIS A 8 -2.49 -18.00 13.25
N ALA A 9 -2.68 -19.06 12.46
CA ALA A 9 -2.99 -20.40 12.95
C ALA A 9 -2.20 -21.47 12.19
N ARG A 10 -2.22 -22.71 12.68
CA ARG A 10 -1.62 -23.84 11.96
C ARG A 10 -2.41 -24.09 10.68
N MET A 11 -1.73 -24.48 9.60
CA MET A 11 -2.37 -24.75 8.30
C MET A 11 -3.56 -25.72 8.40
N ALA A 12 -3.44 -26.76 9.24
CA ALA A 12 -4.50 -27.76 9.44
C ALA A 12 -5.76 -27.20 10.13
N GLU A 13 -5.68 -26.01 10.74
CA GLU A 13 -6.78 -25.38 11.50
C GLU A 13 -7.47 -24.26 10.72
N LEU A 14 -6.90 -23.80 9.60
CA LEU A 14 -7.40 -22.61 8.90
C LEU A 14 -8.84 -22.74 8.42
N ALA A 15 -9.23 -23.89 7.86
CA ALA A 15 -10.60 -24.12 7.40
C ALA A 15 -11.61 -24.08 8.57
N THR A 16 -11.25 -24.69 9.70
CA THR A 16 -12.07 -24.67 10.92
C THR A 16 -12.17 -23.27 11.50
N LEU A 17 -11.06 -22.54 11.57
CA LEU A 17 -11.03 -21.15 12.05
C LEU A 17 -11.92 -20.25 11.19
N TYR A 18 -11.81 -20.35 9.87
CA TYR A 18 -12.63 -19.60 8.93
C TYR A 18 -14.13 -19.88 9.16
N ALA A 19 -14.54 -21.14 9.21
CA ALA A 19 -15.94 -21.52 9.43
C ALA A 19 -16.47 -21.01 10.78
N MET A 20 -15.65 -21.01 11.84
CA MET A 20 -16.03 -20.47 13.14
C MET A 20 -16.26 -18.96 13.11
N ILE A 21 -15.41 -18.22 12.38
CA ILE A 21 -15.55 -16.76 12.20
C ILE A 21 -16.80 -16.46 11.37
N GLU A 22 -17.00 -17.19 10.27
CA GLU A 22 -18.17 -17.04 9.42
C GLU A 22 -19.47 -17.21 10.23
N GLN A 23 -19.58 -18.32 10.97
CA GLN A 23 -20.72 -18.63 11.83
C GLN A 23 -20.99 -17.51 12.86
N ALA A 24 -19.96 -17.01 13.52
CA ALA A 24 -20.09 -15.94 14.51
C ALA A 24 -20.46 -14.59 13.86
N GLY A 25 -19.96 -14.35 12.65
CA GLY A 25 -20.12 -13.11 11.89
C GLY A 25 -21.47 -12.95 11.18
N MET A 26 -22.25 -14.02 11.00
CA MET A 26 -23.52 -13.98 10.26
C MET A 26 -24.48 -12.89 10.76
N THR A 27 -24.58 -12.72 12.08
CA THR A 27 -25.48 -11.71 12.69
C THR A 27 -25.01 -10.26 12.47
N PHE A 28 -23.75 -10.07 12.07
CA PHE A 28 -23.13 -8.77 11.80
C PHE A 28 -23.04 -8.46 10.31
N GLY A 29 -23.57 -9.32 9.43
CA GLY A 29 -23.45 -9.15 7.98
C GLY A 29 -22.01 -9.33 7.47
N LEU A 30 -21.23 -10.20 8.13
CA LEU A 30 -19.88 -10.54 7.69
C LEU A 30 -19.90 -10.98 6.22
N THR A 31 -18.91 -10.52 5.45
CA THR A 31 -18.73 -10.89 4.06
C THR A 31 -17.24 -11.05 3.75
N ASP A 32 -16.95 -11.87 2.75
CA ASP A 32 -15.60 -11.99 2.22
C ASP A 32 -15.24 -10.77 1.37
N PHE A 33 -13.94 -10.45 1.36
CA PHE A 33 -13.39 -9.50 0.41
C PHE A 33 -12.07 -10.03 -0.14
N GLY A 34 -11.81 -9.69 -1.40
CA GLY A 34 -10.61 -10.12 -2.11
C GLY A 34 -9.51 -9.06 -2.17
N ALA A 35 -8.43 -9.41 -2.87
CA ALA A 35 -7.26 -8.56 -3.03
C ALA A 35 -7.55 -7.21 -3.72
N TYR A 36 -8.53 -7.13 -4.62
CA TYR A 36 -8.86 -5.87 -5.30
C TYR A 36 -9.53 -4.87 -4.36
N ALA A 37 -10.49 -5.31 -3.55
CA ALA A 37 -11.06 -4.48 -2.49
C ALA A 37 -9.97 -4.08 -1.46
N MET A 38 -9.06 -4.99 -1.13
CA MET A 38 -7.89 -4.67 -0.29
C MET A 38 -7.01 -3.57 -0.91
N ASN A 39 -6.76 -3.60 -2.22
CA ASN A 39 -5.97 -2.60 -2.92
C ASN A 39 -6.66 -1.22 -2.90
N ALA A 40 -7.97 -1.15 -3.14
CA ALA A 40 -8.74 0.09 -3.00
C ALA A 40 -8.61 0.67 -1.58
N MET A 41 -8.94 -0.13 -0.56
CA MET A 41 -8.91 0.31 0.84
C MET A 41 -7.51 0.71 1.32
N ARG A 42 -6.42 0.09 0.83
CA ARG A 42 -5.06 0.47 1.24
C ARG A 42 -4.61 1.77 0.57
N LEU A 43 -5.09 2.05 -0.64
CA LEU A 43 -4.78 3.29 -1.37
C LEU A 43 -5.39 4.50 -0.66
N GLU A 44 -6.64 4.40 -0.20
CA GLU A 44 -7.31 5.46 0.58
C GLU A 44 -6.56 5.80 1.88
N LYS A 45 -5.86 4.83 2.47
CA LYS A 45 -5.03 5.03 3.67
C LYS A 45 -3.58 5.42 3.35
N ALA A 46 -3.27 5.61 2.06
CA ALA A 46 -1.95 5.89 1.53
C ALA A 46 -0.89 4.85 1.97
N TYR A 47 -1.25 3.58 2.06
CA TYR A 47 -0.29 2.53 2.39
C TYR A 47 0.55 2.16 1.16
N ARG A 48 1.86 2.04 1.37
CA ARG A 48 2.84 1.71 0.32
C ARG A 48 2.94 0.19 0.16
N GLY A 49 2.89 -0.29 -1.07
CA GLY A 49 3.12 -1.69 -1.42
C GLY A 49 4.59 -1.99 -1.72
N TYR A 50 5.08 -3.15 -1.29
CA TYR A 50 6.36 -3.68 -1.77
C TYR A 50 6.19 -4.20 -3.20
N GLY A 51 7.09 -3.81 -4.10
CA GLY A 51 6.99 -4.09 -5.53
C GLY A 51 6.27 -3.00 -6.34
N SER A 52 5.64 -2.02 -5.68
CA SER A 52 5.03 -0.84 -6.32
C SER A 52 5.71 0.44 -5.84
N GLU A 53 5.29 0.99 -4.70
CA GLU A 53 5.88 2.20 -4.11
C GLU A 53 7.26 1.94 -3.51
N LEU A 54 7.52 0.71 -3.06
CA LEU A 54 8.78 0.31 -2.43
C LEU A 54 9.48 -0.72 -3.30
N THR A 55 10.58 -0.29 -3.90
CA THR A 55 11.49 -1.15 -4.67
C THR A 55 12.93 -0.96 -4.16
N ASN A 56 13.90 -1.62 -4.78
CA ASN A 56 15.32 -1.39 -4.52
C ASN A 56 15.84 -0.06 -5.10
N GLU A 57 15.03 0.68 -5.85
CA GLU A 57 15.41 1.94 -6.51
C GLU A 57 14.90 3.19 -5.76
N VAL A 58 14.02 2.99 -4.78
CA VAL A 58 13.34 4.05 -4.01
C VAL A 58 13.79 4.00 -2.56
N THR A 59 14.26 5.12 -2.03
CA THR A 59 14.59 5.27 -0.62
C THR A 59 13.34 5.51 0.23
N LEU A 60 13.40 5.21 1.54
CA LEU A 60 12.28 5.47 2.45
C LEU A 60 11.93 6.97 2.56
N ARG A 61 12.88 7.88 2.33
CA ARG A 61 12.60 9.32 2.29
C ARG A 61 11.84 9.71 1.02
N GLU A 62 12.21 9.13 -0.13
CA GLU A 62 11.49 9.34 -1.39
C GLU A 62 10.06 8.79 -1.32
N ALA A 63 9.85 7.66 -0.63
CA ALA A 63 8.53 7.07 -0.39
C ALA A 63 7.70 7.79 0.72
N VAL A 64 8.26 8.83 1.36
CA VAL A 64 7.64 9.56 2.48
C VAL A 64 7.33 8.65 3.68
N MET A 65 8.31 7.80 4.03
CA MET A 65 8.25 6.79 5.09
C MET A 65 9.26 7.04 6.21
N GLU A 66 9.67 8.31 6.41
CA GLU A 66 10.71 8.67 7.38
C GLU A 66 10.40 8.26 8.82
N ARG A 67 9.11 8.16 9.16
CA ARG A 67 8.63 7.69 10.48
C ARG A 67 9.14 6.28 10.82
N PHE A 68 9.40 5.44 9.82
CA PHE A 68 9.86 4.06 10.02
C PHE A 68 11.38 3.91 10.06
N ILE A 69 12.12 5.02 9.89
CA ILE A 69 13.58 5.03 9.91
C ILE A 69 14.04 5.21 11.36
N SER A 70 14.81 4.24 11.86
CA SER A 70 15.34 4.31 13.23
C SER A 70 16.38 5.42 13.36
N SER A 71 16.13 6.39 14.24
CA SER A 71 17.11 7.39 14.66
C SER A 71 18.00 6.94 15.83
N ARG A 72 17.72 5.76 16.41
CA ARG A 72 18.30 5.32 17.69
C ARG A 72 19.46 4.34 17.56
N LYS A 73 19.57 3.62 16.45
CA LYS A 73 20.58 2.57 16.25
C LYS A 73 21.07 2.54 14.80
N PRO A 74 22.34 2.17 14.55
CA PRO A 74 22.82 1.91 13.21
C PRO A 74 22.14 0.68 12.61
N PHE A 75 21.99 0.69 11.29
CA PHE A 75 21.45 -0.41 10.48
C PHE A 75 22.05 -0.36 9.07
N ILE A 76 21.86 -1.42 8.29
CA ILE A 76 22.32 -1.51 6.90
C ILE A 76 21.67 -0.38 6.08
N GLY A 77 22.48 0.47 5.45
CA GLY A 77 22.00 1.62 4.67
C GLY A 77 21.75 2.91 5.45
N SER A 78 21.93 2.92 6.78
CA SER A 78 21.60 4.08 7.63
C SER A 78 22.30 5.40 7.29
N LYS A 79 23.49 5.37 6.65
CA LYS A 79 24.17 6.57 6.13
C LYS A 79 23.50 7.09 4.85
N ALA A 80 23.27 6.20 3.87
CA ALA A 80 22.66 6.54 2.59
C ALA A 80 21.23 7.07 2.74
N THR A 81 20.49 6.56 3.74
CA THR A 81 19.14 7.02 4.08
C THR A 81 19.06 8.50 4.47
N ARG A 82 20.18 9.18 4.77
CA ARG A 82 20.22 10.61 5.13
C ARG A 82 20.34 11.54 3.94
N GLU A 83 20.55 11.02 2.73
CA GLU A 83 20.63 11.82 1.52
C GLU A 83 19.27 12.47 1.22
N GLU A 84 19.31 13.64 0.58
CA GLU A 84 18.09 14.35 0.20
C GLU A 84 17.34 13.58 -0.90
N PRO A 85 15.99 13.49 -0.83
CA PRO A 85 15.21 12.73 -1.78
C PRO A 85 15.25 13.39 -3.16
N ARG A 86 15.44 12.58 -4.22
CA ARG A 86 15.45 13.06 -5.62
C ARG A 86 14.05 13.42 -6.11
N PHE A 87 13.05 12.73 -5.60
CA PHE A 87 11.63 12.92 -5.86
C PHE A 87 10.85 12.60 -4.58
N ARG A 88 9.55 12.92 -4.57
CA ARG A 88 8.65 12.49 -3.49
C ARG A 88 7.48 11.73 -4.09
N LEU A 89 7.17 10.60 -3.46
CA LEU A 89 5.92 9.89 -3.71
C LEU A 89 4.74 10.74 -3.22
N VAL A 90 3.76 10.90 -4.09
CA VAL A 90 2.55 11.69 -3.84
C VAL A 90 1.32 10.83 -4.12
N LEU A 91 0.22 11.14 -3.43
CA LEU A 91 -1.08 10.54 -3.71
C LEU A 91 -1.91 11.55 -4.50
N PHE A 92 -2.51 11.10 -5.60
CA PHE A 92 -3.40 11.91 -6.43
C PHE A 92 -4.83 11.36 -6.35
N GLU A 93 -5.79 12.28 -6.35
CA GLU A 93 -7.13 12.02 -6.85
C GLU A 93 -7.13 12.38 -8.34
N VAL A 94 -7.67 11.50 -9.18
CA VAL A 94 -7.64 11.64 -10.64
C VAL A 94 -9.07 11.63 -11.17
N ASP A 95 -9.44 12.64 -11.95
CA ASP A 95 -10.66 12.60 -12.75
C ASP A 95 -10.43 11.67 -13.94
N ALA A 96 -10.68 10.38 -13.70
CA ALA A 96 -10.27 9.28 -14.57
C ALA A 96 -11.36 8.80 -15.54
N GLY A 97 -12.58 9.36 -15.45
CA GLY A 97 -13.72 8.91 -16.27
C GLY A 97 -14.03 7.42 -16.04
N ASP A 98 -13.79 6.60 -17.06
CA ASP A 98 -14.03 5.14 -17.05
C ASP A 98 -12.72 4.31 -17.04
N ALA A 99 -11.57 4.92 -16.78
CA ALA A 99 -10.26 4.27 -16.84
C ALA A 99 -9.36 4.64 -15.65
N ASP A 100 -9.38 3.80 -14.62
CA ASP A 100 -8.51 3.95 -13.45
C ASP A 100 -7.03 3.71 -13.80
N CYS A 101 -6.13 4.42 -13.10
CA CYS A 101 -4.71 4.07 -13.10
C CYS A 101 -4.50 2.73 -12.38
N VAL A 102 -3.55 1.93 -12.84
CA VAL A 102 -3.13 0.67 -12.19
C VAL A 102 -1.67 0.69 -11.76
N GLY A 103 -0.86 1.59 -12.33
CA GLY A 103 0.57 1.73 -12.12
C GLY A 103 1.35 1.71 -13.44
N SER A 104 2.51 2.36 -13.46
CA SER A 104 3.39 2.55 -14.63
C SER A 104 2.88 3.51 -15.71
N GLU A 105 1.76 4.22 -15.48
CA GLU A 105 1.31 5.29 -16.36
C GLU A 105 2.17 6.56 -16.19
N PRO A 106 2.48 7.30 -17.28
CA PRO A 106 3.24 8.54 -17.18
C PRO A 106 2.43 9.67 -16.56
N VAL A 107 3.02 10.40 -15.62
CA VAL A 107 2.46 11.66 -15.10
C VAL A 107 2.98 12.81 -15.94
N MET A 108 2.08 13.60 -16.52
CA MET A 108 2.40 14.67 -17.47
C MET A 108 2.10 16.06 -16.89
N GLN A 109 2.96 17.02 -17.18
CA GLN A 109 2.72 18.44 -16.94
C GLN A 109 3.25 19.25 -18.13
N ASP A 110 2.43 20.13 -18.70
CA ASP A 110 2.78 21.01 -19.84
C ASP A 110 3.43 20.25 -21.02
N GLY A 111 2.91 19.07 -21.35
CA GLY A 111 3.39 18.23 -22.44
C GLY A 111 4.69 17.46 -22.14
N ARG A 112 5.18 17.44 -20.90
CA ARG A 112 6.38 16.70 -20.48
C ARG A 112 6.06 15.65 -19.42
N ILE A 113 6.75 14.51 -19.47
CA ILE A 113 6.70 13.50 -18.41
C ILE A 113 7.46 14.04 -17.19
N VAL A 114 6.78 14.11 -16.06
CA VAL A 114 7.33 14.56 -14.77
C VAL A 114 7.37 13.46 -13.72
N GLY A 115 6.79 12.30 -14.02
CA GLY A 115 6.80 11.15 -13.11
C GLY A 115 6.11 9.93 -13.71
N VAL A 116 5.91 8.93 -12.87
CA VAL A 116 5.22 7.68 -13.19
C VAL A 116 4.36 7.28 -12.01
N THR A 117 3.16 6.77 -12.27
CA THR A 117 2.30 6.19 -11.23
C THR A 117 2.92 4.88 -10.72
N THR A 118 2.79 4.59 -9.44
CA THR A 118 3.30 3.35 -8.84
C THR A 118 2.19 2.33 -8.61
N SER A 119 1.02 2.80 -8.20
CA SER A 119 -0.22 2.03 -8.05
C SER A 119 -1.41 2.93 -8.37
N GLY A 120 -2.54 2.31 -8.65
CA GLY A 120 -3.82 2.99 -8.67
C GLY A 120 -4.99 2.04 -8.46
N GLY A 121 -6.18 2.60 -8.48
CA GLY A 121 -7.46 1.93 -8.32
C GLY A 121 -8.54 2.92 -7.92
N TYR A 122 -9.79 2.50 -8.06
CA TYR A 122 -10.94 3.26 -7.63
C TYR A 122 -11.10 3.17 -6.09
N GLY A 123 -11.27 4.32 -5.44
CA GLY A 123 -11.46 4.46 -3.99
C GLY A 123 -12.52 5.51 -3.71
#